data_AF-A0A7V4UFZ8-F1
#
_entry.id   AF-A0A7V4UFZ8-F1
#
_cell.length_a   1.000
_cell.length_b   1.000
_cell.length_c   1.000
_cell.angle_alpha   90.00
_cell.angle_beta   90.00
_cell.angle_gamma   90.00
#
_symmetry.space_group_name_H-M   'P 1'
#
loop_
_entity.id
_entity.type
_entity.pdbx_description
1 polymer ?
#
loop_
_entity_poly.entity_id
_entity_poly.type
_entity_poly.pdbx_seq_one_letter_code
_entity_poly.pdbx_strand_id
1 'polypeptide(L)'
;MSNHPPPSQPQPAHRWESLAEQRIREAQAAGEFDHLPGFGQPIPGIDAPHDELWWVREKLKREQIAALPPALALRLDVQQTLERIANLASEADVRREVSRLNERIRQQSLGAAWGPPVDVQPLEIEDVLARYWRKPAT
;
A
#
# COMPACT_ATOMS: atom_id res chain seq x y z
N MET A 1 16.12 24.02 49.38
CA MET A 1 16.86 24.36 48.15
C MET A 1 17.39 23.06 47.58
N SER A 2 16.70 22.44 46.62
CA SER A 2 17.07 21.13 46.07
C SER A 2 18.15 21.31 45.01
N ASN A 3 19.33 20.74 45.25
CA ASN A 3 20.43 20.70 44.27
C ASN A 3 20.14 19.57 43.27
N HIS A 4 19.77 19.93 42.05
CA HIS A 4 19.70 18.99 40.93
C HIS A 4 21.08 18.97 40.25
N PRO A 5 21.69 17.80 39.98
CA PRO A 5 22.93 17.75 39.21
C PRO A 5 22.68 18.32 37.80
N PRO A 6 23.66 19.03 37.22
CA PRO A 6 23.51 19.59 35.88
C PRO A 6 23.28 18.46 34.85
N PRO A 7 22.47 18.71 33.80
CA PRO A 7 22.25 17.71 32.76
C PRO A 7 23.58 17.27 32.16
N SER A 8 23.75 15.97 31.98
CA SER A 8 24.91 15.38 31.30
C SER A 8 25.07 16.05 29.95
N GLN A 9 26.21 16.71 29.73
CA GLN A 9 26.53 17.33 28.44
C GLN A 9 26.44 16.26 27.34
N PRO A 10 25.80 16.53 26.18
CA PRO A 10 25.89 15.64 25.05
C PRO A 10 27.37 15.46 24.71
N GLN A 11 27.81 14.20 24.56
CA GLN A 11 29.20 13.91 24.21
C GLN A 11 29.57 14.62 22.88
N PRO A 12 30.85 14.91 22.62
CA PRO A 12 31.24 15.63 21.40
C PRO A 12 31.03 14.77 20.15
N ALA A 13 30.47 15.38 19.08
CA ALA A 13 30.14 14.76 17.77
C ALA A 13 31.25 13.83 17.22
N HIS A 14 32.50 14.19 17.49
CA HIS A 14 33.71 13.49 17.06
C HIS A 14 33.80 12.01 17.49
N ARG A 15 33.19 11.62 18.62
CA ARG A 15 33.21 10.21 19.07
C ARG A 15 32.34 9.31 18.19
N TRP A 16 31.22 9.81 17.68
CA TRP A 16 30.34 9.03 16.82
C TRP A 16 30.84 8.97 15.38
N GLU A 17 31.44 10.04 14.87
CA GLU A 17 32.14 10.04 13.58
C GLU A 17 33.25 8.96 13.58
N SER A 18 34.08 8.93 14.64
CA SER A 18 35.16 7.96 14.80
C SER A 18 34.65 6.51 14.87
N LEU A 19 33.54 6.27 15.59
CA LEU A 19 32.92 4.95 15.68
C LEU A 19 32.28 4.51 14.35
N ALA A 20 31.59 5.42 13.66
CA ALA A 20 30.96 5.15 12.37
C ALA A 20 32.03 4.79 11.32
N GLU A 21 33.13 5.54 11.27
CA GLU A 21 34.25 5.23 10.39
C GLU A 21 34.90 3.87 10.70
N GLN A 22 35.09 3.55 11.99
CA GLN A 22 35.64 2.27 12.39
C GLN A 22 34.75 1.11 11.89
N ARG A 23 33.43 1.22 12.08
CA ARG A 23 32.44 0.24 11.63
C ARG A 23 32.46 0.07 10.10
N ILE A 24 32.57 1.16 9.36
CA ILE A 24 32.66 1.12 7.88
C ILE A 24 33.92 0.35 7.44
N ARG A 25 35.08 0.63 8.05
CA ARG A 25 36.34 -0.07 7.73
C ARG A 25 36.27 -1.57 8.04
N GLU A 26 35.69 -1.93 9.18
CA GLU A 26 35.50 -3.33 9.58
C GLU A 26 34.58 -4.07 8.58
N ALA A 27 33.45 -3.47 8.18
CA ALA A 27 32.53 -4.04 7.19
C ALA A 27 33.15 -4.16 5.79
N GLN A 28 33.98 -3.19 5.38
CA GLN A 28 34.76 -3.28 4.14
C GLN A 28 35.79 -4.43 4.20
N ALA A 29 36.54 -4.56 5.29
CA ALA A 29 37.50 -5.64 5.46
C ALA A 29 36.85 -7.03 5.51
N ALA A 30 35.62 -7.10 6.01
CA ALA A 30 34.81 -8.32 6.02
C ALA A 30 34.13 -8.62 4.66
N GLY A 31 34.26 -7.74 3.66
CA GLY A 31 33.66 -7.92 2.33
C GLY A 31 32.14 -7.74 2.31
N GLU A 32 31.54 -7.09 3.32
CA GLU A 32 30.08 -6.90 3.40
C GLU A 32 29.52 -6.07 2.23
N PHE A 33 30.39 -5.35 1.49
CA PHE A 33 30.04 -4.55 0.32
C PHE A 33 30.33 -5.22 -1.03
N ASP A 34 30.95 -6.42 -1.05
CA ASP A 34 31.44 -7.03 -2.31
C ASP A 34 30.31 -7.60 -3.19
N HIS A 35 29.15 -7.90 -2.60
CA HIS A 35 28.02 -8.56 -3.28
C HIS A 35 26.70 -7.85 -3.00
N LEU A 36 26.70 -6.52 -2.96
CA LEU A 36 25.49 -5.77 -2.74
C LEU A 36 24.45 -6.08 -3.82
N PRO A 37 23.16 -6.19 -3.47
CA PRO A 37 22.08 -6.28 -4.44
C PRO A 37 22.18 -5.13 -5.45
N GLY A 38 22.31 -5.47 -6.74
CA GLY A 38 22.46 -4.48 -7.82
C GLY A 38 23.90 -4.07 -8.15
N PHE A 39 24.92 -4.63 -7.49
CA PHE A 39 26.32 -4.37 -7.86
C PHE A 39 26.59 -4.78 -9.32
N GLY A 40 27.10 -3.82 -10.11
CA GLY A 40 27.36 -4.02 -11.54
C GLY A 40 26.13 -4.11 -12.44
N GLN A 41 24.91 -4.00 -11.89
CA GLN A 41 23.67 -3.99 -12.66
C GLN A 41 23.28 -2.55 -13.04
N PRO A 42 22.56 -2.35 -14.15
CA PRO A 42 21.95 -1.06 -14.47
C PRO A 42 21.06 -0.58 -13.32
N ILE A 43 21.11 0.72 -13.00
CA ILE A 43 20.25 1.30 -11.97
C ILE A 43 18.79 1.18 -12.46
N PRO A 44 17.90 0.50 -11.70
CA PRO A 44 16.51 0.34 -12.10
C PRO A 44 15.83 1.71 -12.26
N GLY A 45 15.23 1.94 -13.44
CA GLY A 45 14.50 3.17 -13.69
C GLY A 45 15.36 4.42 -13.94
N ILE A 46 16.66 4.28 -14.21
CA ILE A 46 17.56 5.41 -14.49
C ILE A 46 17.11 6.26 -15.69
N ASP A 47 16.50 5.63 -16.70
CA ASP A 47 15.98 6.30 -17.90
C ASP A 47 14.50 6.69 -17.76
N ALA A 48 13.88 6.46 -16.59
CA ALA A 48 12.50 6.84 -16.37
C ALA A 48 12.36 8.36 -16.22
N PRO A 49 11.23 8.95 -16.65
CA PRO A 49 10.97 10.37 -16.45
C PRO A 49 11.13 10.76 -14.97
N HIS A 50 11.96 11.78 -14.73
CA HIS A 50 12.23 12.28 -13.38
C HIS A 50 11.02 13.11 -12.91
N ASP A 51 10.12 12.45 -12.18
CA ASP A 51 9.05 13.09 -11.42
C ASP A 51 9.54 13.32 -9.99
N GLU A 52 9.32 14.50 -9.43
CA GLU A 52 9.65 14.83 -8.03
C GLU A 52 9.12 13.80 -7.01
N LEU A 53 8.02 13.12 -7.34
CA LEU A 53 7.39 12.08 -6.53
C LEU A 53 7.93 10.66 -6.77
N TRP A 54 9.01 10.47 -7.55
CA TRP A 54 9.55 9.14 -7.89
C TRP A 54 9.83 8.29 -6.64
N TRP A 55 10.49 8.87 -5.63
CA TRP A 55 10.86 8.18 -4.40
C TRP A 55 9.64 7.86 -3.53
N VAL A 56 8.61 8.71 -3.56
CA VAL A 56 7.33 8.47 -2.87
C VAL A 56 6.64 7.26 -3.51
N ARG A 57 6.54 7.23 -4.84
CA ARG A 57 5.93 6.11 -5.58
C ARG A 57 6.70 4.81 -5.34
N GLU A 58 8.04 4.86 -5.36
CA GLU A 58 8.88 3.70 -5.06
C GLU A 58 8.71 3.23 -3.61
N LYS A 59 8.65 4.15 -2.64
CA LYS A 59 8.42 3.82 -1.22
C LYS A 59 7.03 3.21 -1.03
N LEU A 60 5.98 3.79 -1.61
CA LEU A 60 4.62 3.24 -1.55
C LEU A 60 4.58 1.82 -2.13
N LYS A 61 5.24 1.58 -3.27
CA LYS A 61 5.34 0.26 -3.89
C LYS A 61 6.12 -0.74 -3.02
N ARG A 62 7.29 -0.33 -2.51
CA ARG A 62 8.17 -1.17 -1.67
C ARG A 62 7.50 -1.59 -0.36
N GLU A 63 6.81 -0.66 0.27
CA GLU A 63 6.10 -0.90 1.53
C GLU A 63 4.68 -1.46 1.33
N GLN A 64 4.26 -1.68 0.07
CA GLN A 64 2.91 -2.12 -0.30
C GLN A 64 1.80 -1.22 0.29
N ILE A 65 2.09 0.07 0.43
CA ILE A 65 1.15 1.07 0.94
C ILE A 65 0.23 1.49 -0.20
N ALA A 66 -0.99 0.96 -0.17
CA ALA A 66 -2.08 1.43 -1.02
C ALA A 66 -2.81 2.60 -0.33
N ALA A 67 -2.39 3.83 -0.61
CA ALA A 67 -3.12 5.03 -0.16
C ALA A 67 -4.18 5.42 -1.18
N LEU A 68 -5.14 4.52 -1.48
CA LEU A 68 -6.29 4.91 -2.30
C LEU A 68 -7.21 5.80 -1.46
N PRO A 69 -7.60 6.98 -1.95
CA PRO A 69 -8.71 7.73 -1.38
C PRO A 69 -9.94 6.83 -1.25
N PRO A 70 -10.77 6.97 -0.20
CA PRO A 70 -11.90 6.08 0.06
C PRO A 70 -12.83 5.87 -1.15
N ALA A 71 -13.09 6.91 -1.94
CA ALA A 71 -13.88 6.80 -3.16
C ALA A 71 -13.26 5.90 -4.23
N LEU A 72 -11.93 5.94 -4.42
CA LEU A 72 -11.25 5.06 -5.37
C LEU A 72 -11.15 3.63 -4.85
N ALA A 73 -10.94 3.47 -3.53
CA ALA A 73 -10.94 2.15 -2.90
C ALA A 73 -12.28 1.44 -3.11
N LEU A 74 -13.40 2.14 -2.94
CA LEU A 74 -14.72 1.56 -3.15
C LEU A 74 -14.99 1.21 -4.63
N ARG A 75 -14.56 2.06 -5.56
CA ARG A 75 -14.66 1.76 -7.00
C ARG A 75 -13.87 0.50 -7.38
N LEU A 76 -12.67 0.36 -6.85
CA LEU A 76 -11.84 -0.82 -7.07
C LEU A 76 -12.49 -2.08 -6.47
N ASP A 77 -13.06 -1.99 -5.26
CA ASP A 77 -13.74 -3.10 -4.60
C ASP A 77 -15.00 -3.56 -5.38
N VAL A 78 -15.76 -2.62 -5.94
CA VAL A 78 -16.87 -2.95 -6.86
C VAL A 78 -16.34 -3.71 -8.07
N GLN A 79 -15.32 -3.18 -8.76
CA GLN A 79 -14.74 -3.82 -9.94
C GLN A 79 -14.27 -5.25 -9.63
N GLN A 80 -13.45 -5.42 -8.59
CA GLN A 80 -12.90 -6.72 -8.18
C GLN A 80 -14.00 -7.70 -7.76
N THR A 81 -15.07 -7.21 -7.13
CA THR A 81 -16.19 -8.07 -6.76
C THR A 81 -16.97 -8.56 -7.98
N LEU A 82 -17.20 -7.69 -8.96
CA LEU A 82 -17.83 -8.10 -10.23
C LEU A 82 -16.98 -9.11 -11.00
N GLU A 83 -15.65 -8.93 -11.03
CA GLU A 83 -14.71 -9.89 -11.61
C GLU A 83 -14.75 -11.26 -10.89
N ARG A 84 -14.86 -11.27 -9.56
CA ARG A 84 -15.03 -12.51 -8.79
C ARG A 84 -16.38 -13.18 -9.07
N ILE A 85 -17.46 -12.41 -9.14
CA ILE A 85 -18.82 -12.89 -9.41
C ILE A 85 -18.89 -13.65 -10.72
N ALA A 86 -18.18 -13.19 -11.75
CA ALA A 86 -18.15 -13.86 -13.05
C ALA A 86 -17.65 -15.32 -12.99
N ASN A 87 -16.89 -15.68 -11.94
CA ASN A 87 -16.31 -17.00 -11.74
C ASN A 87 -17.05 -17.86 -10.71
N LEU A 88 -18.15 -17.36 -10.10
CA LEU A 88 -18.91 -18.12 -9.10
C LEU A 88 -19.79 -19.19 -9.76
N ALA A 89 -19.87 -20.36 -9.13
CA ALA A 89 -20.63 -21.49 -9.65
C ALA A 89 -22.13 -21.43 -9.31
N SER A 90 -22.52 -20.68 -8.27
CA SER A 90 -23.88 -20.67 -7.74
C SER A 90 -24.47 -19.27 -7.69
N GLU A 91 -25.75 -19.16 -8.08
CA GLU A 91 -26.53 -17.93 -7.93
C GLU A 91 -26.57 -17.45 -6.46
N ALA A 92 -26.69 -18.39 -5.52
CA ALA A 92 -26.73 -18.08 -4.10
C ALA A 92 -25.41 -17.44 -3.62
N ASP A 93 -24.29 -17.82 -4.21
CA ASP A 93 -22.98 -17.23 -3.92
C ASP A 93 -22.88 -15.82 -4.48
N VAL A 94 -23.37 -15.59 -5.70
CA VAL A 94 -23.43 -14.26 -6.31
C VAL A 94 -24.30 -13.32 -5.45
N ARG A 95 -25.53 -13.73 -5.10
CA ARG A 95 -26.45 -12.94 -4.26
C ARG A 95 -25.80 -12.56 -2.93
N ARG A 96 -25.07 -13.49 -2.31
CA ARG A 96 -24.35 -13.25 -1.06
C ARG A 96 -23.21 -12.24 -1.23
N GLU A 97 -22.39 -12.38 -2.27
CA GLU A 97 -21.27 -11.47 -2.52
C GLU A 97 -21.74 -10.05 -2.85
N VAL A 98 -22.79 -9.90 -3.68
CA VAL A 98 -23.40 -8.59 -3.96
C VAL A 98 -23.98 -7.97 -2.69
N SER A 99 -24.66 -8.75 -1.84
CA SER A 99 -25.21 -8.23 -0.57
C SER A 99 -24.11 -7.71 0.36
N ARG A 100 -22.98 -8.43 0.45
CA ARG A 100 -21.81 -8.00 1.24
C ARG A 100 -21.15 -6.75 0.67
N LEU A 101 -21.05 -6.64 -0.66
CA LEU A 101 -20.57 -5.43 -1.32
C LEU A 101 -21.47 -4.24 -1.03
N ASN A 102 -22.79 -4.39 -1.17
CA ASN A 102 -23.76 -3.33 -0.91
C ASN A 102 -23.69 -2.84 0.55
N GLU A 103 -23.43 -3.74 1.49
CA GLU A 103 -23.25 -3.36 2.88
C GLU A 103 -21.99 -2.51 3.08
N ARG A 104 -20.86 -2.89 2.47
CA ARG A 104 -19.64 -2.07 2.49
C ARG A 104 -19.83 -0.71 1.82
N ILE A 105 -20.54 -0.66 0.68
CA ILE A 105 -20.89 0.59 -0.01
C ILE A 105 -21.67 1.52 0.92
N ARG A 106 -22.71 1.01 1.59
CA ARG A 106 -23.51 1.82 2.53
C ARG A 106 -22.68 2.34 3.70
N GLN A 107 -21.87 1.47 4.31
CA GLN A 107 -21.02 1.85 5.45
C GLN A 107 -20.02 2.95 5.08
N GLN A 108 -19.37 2.85 3.91
CA GLN A 108 -18.41 3.85 3.46
C GLN A 108 -19.06 5.14 2.97
N SER A 109 -20.26 5.07 2.39
CA SER A 109 -21.01 6.25 1.91
C SER A 109 -21.55 7.13 3.05
N LEU A 110 -21.74 6.56 4.24
CA LEU A 110 -22.21 7.28 5.43
C LEU A 110 -21.07 7.99 6.19
N GLY A 111 -19.81 7.72 5.86
CA GLY A 111 -18.66 8.31 6.53
C GLY A 111 -18.31 9.71 6.01
N ALA A 112 -17.91 10.62 6.90
CA ALA A 112 -17.19 11.84 6.54
C ALA A 112 -15.76 11.47 6.10
N ALA A 113 -15.64 10.86 4.93
CA ALA A 113 -14.37 10.46 4.36
C ALA A 113 -13.60 11.70 3.87
N TRP A 114 -12.28 11.70 4.07
CA TRP A 114 -11.40 12.69 3.45
C TRP A 114 -11.36 12.45 1.94
N GLY A 115 -11.79 13.43 1.15
CA GLY A 115 -11.74 13.40 -0.32
C GLY A 115 -13.07 13.76 -0.99
N PRO A 116 -13.13 13.65 -2.33
CA PRO A 116 -14.37 13.86 -3.08
C PRO A 116 -15.48 12.92 -2.61
N PRO A 117 -16.76 13.34 -2.74
CA PRO A 117 -17.88 12.49 -2.35
C PRO A 117 -17.85 11.16 -3.10
N VAL A 118 -18.22 10.10 -2.38
CA VAL A 118 -18.34 8.75 -2.92
C VAL A 118 -19.61 8.69 -3.77
N ASP A 119 -19.46 8.54 -5.08
CA ASP A 119 -20.57 8.42 -6.05
C ASP A 119 -20.95 6.96 -6.39
N VAL A 120 -20.48 6.00 -5.57
CA VAL A 120 -20.78 4.58 -5.78
C VAL A 120 -22.08 4.24 -5.07
N GLN A 121 -23.08 3.81 -5.82
CA GLN A 121 -24.37 3.36 -5.29
C GLN A 121 -24.39 1.84 -5.08
N PRO A 122 -25.19 1.33 -4.13
CA PRO A 122 -25.48 -0.10 -4.02
C PRO A 122 -25.98 -0.68 -5.35
N LEU A 123 -25.57 -1.91 -5.67
CA LEU A 123 -25.92 -2.60 -6.90
C LEU A 123 -27.21 -3.39 -6.74
N GLU A 124 -28.07 -3.36 -7.75
CA GLU A 124 -29.22 -4.25 -7.82
C GLU A 124 -28.79 -5.68 -8.15
N ILE A 125 -29.21 -6.63 -7.31
CA ILE A 125 -28.75 -8.02 -7.38
C ILE A 125 -29.16 -8.66 -8.71
N GLU A 126 -30.39 -8.42 -9.16
CA GLU A 126 -30.91 -8.99 -10.41
C GLU A 126 -30.17 -8.45 -11.64
N ASP A 127 -29.82 -7.16 -11.63
CA ASP A 127 -29.00 -6.56 -12.69
C ASP A 127 -27.59 -7.18 -12.72
N VAL A 128 -27.00 -7.44 -11.55
CA VAL A 128 -25.67 -8.05 -11.48
C VAL A 128 -25.71 -9.48 -12.02
N LEU A 129 -26.72 -10.26 -11.63
CA LEU A 129 -26.93 -11.62 -12.13
C LEU A 129 -27.09 -11.63 -13.66
N ALA A 130 -27.89 -10.71 -14.20
CA ALA A 130 -28.14 -10.64 -15.65
C ALA A 130 -26.91 -10.21 -16.47
N ARG A 131 -26.08 -9.31 -15.94
CA ARG A 131 -24.98 -8.68 -16.70
C ARG A 131 -23.63 -9.35 -16.52
N TYR A 132 -23.34 -9.84 -15.32
CA TYR A 132 -21.99 -10.26 -14.94
C TYR A 132 -21.86 -11.74 -14.60
N TRP A 133 -22.98 -12.45 -14.41
CA TRP A 133 -22.95 -13.88 -14.11
C TRP A 133 -23.53 -14.70 -15.25
N ARG A 134 -22.82 -15.78 -15.62
CA ARG A 134 -23.34 -16.81 -16.53
C ARG A 134 -23.50 -18.08 -15.75
N LYS A 135 -24.73 -18.59 -15.68
CA LYS A 135 -25.01 -19.87 -15.04
C LYS A 135 -24.14 -20.95 -15.69
N PRO A 136 -23.30 -21.67 -14.93
CA PRO A 136 -22.52 -22.76 -15.49
C PRO A 136 -23.48 -23.83 -16.03
N ALA A 137 -23.17 -24.38 -17.21
CA ALA A 137 -23.90 -25.51 -17.75
C ALA A 137 -23.76 -26.68 -16.76
N THR A 138 -24.90 -27.14 -16.23
CA THR A 138 -24.99 -28.30 -15.34
C THR A 138 -24.84 -29.58 -16.14
#